data_AF-A0A3S1WYC8-F1
#
_entry.id   AF-A0A3S1WYC8-F1
#
_cell.length_a   1.000
_cell.length_b   1.000
_cell.length_c   1.000
_cell.angle_alpha   90.00
_cell.angle_beta   90.00
_cell.angle_gamma   90.00
#
_symmetry.space_group_name_H-M   'P 1'
#
loop_
_entity.id
_entity.type
_entity.pdbx_description
1 polymer ?
#
loop_
_entity_poly.entity_id
_entity_poly.type
_entity_poly.pdbx_seq_one_letter_code
_entity_poly.pdbx_strand_id
1 'polypeptide(L)'
;VIPEGTHYNPYFMSGVSLKMPKPLSDGQVTYDDGAPQTIDQYSRDVSAFLAWAAEPHMEDRKKTGFRVLVFLLLFGALVYLTKRKVWEGVAH
;
A
#
# COMPACT_ATOMS: atom_id res chain seq x y z
N VAL A 1 24.57 -2.53 23.60
CA VAL A 1 24.34 -3.79 24.36
C VAL A 1 22.87 -4.17 24.16
N ILE A 2 22.57 -5.45 23.93
CA ILE A 2 21.19 -5.93 23.78
C ILE A 2 20.69 -6.37 25.18
N PRO A 3 19.61 -5.76 25.72
CA PRO A 3 19.01 -6.19 26.97
C PRO A 3 18.55 -7.66 26.93
N GLU A 4 18.61 -8.34 28.08
CA GLU A 4 18.13 -9.71 28.21
C GLU A 4 16.65 -9.82 27.83
N GLY A 5 16.27 -10.92 27.14
CA GLY A 5 14.91 -11.13 26.67
C GLY A 5 14.47 -10.22 25.52
N THR A 6 15.42 -9.54 24.86
CA THR A 6 15.16 -8.73 23.66
C THR A 6 16.00 -9.20 22.47
N HIS A 7 15.55 -8.86 21.27
CA HIS A 7 16.11 -9.30 20.00
C HIS A 7 16.51 -8.11 19.14
N TYR A 8 17.64 -8.21 18.44
CA TYR A 8 18.10 -7.17 17.53
C TYR A 8 17.43 -7.29 16.16
N ASN A 9 16.97 -6.17 15.61
CA ASN A 9 16.51 -6.04 14.24
C ASN A 9 16.82 -4.62 13.74
N PRO A 10 17.61 -4.44 12.66
CA PRO A 10 17.99 -3.12 12.17
C PRO A 10 16.81 -2.27 11.66
N TYR A 11 15.66 -2.87 11.37
CA TYR A 11 14.45 -2.17 10.92
C TYR A 11 13.59 -1.63 12.08
N PHE A 12 13.86 -2.02 13.32
CA PHE A 12 13.13 -1.51 14.47
C PHE A 12 13.70 -0.15 14.92
N MET A 13 13.09 0.93 14.44
CA MET A 13 13.60 2.30 14.68
C MET A 13 13.38 2.81 16.12
N SER A 14 12.46 2.22 16.87
CA SER A 14 12.06 2.72 18.20
C SER A 14 13.01 2.34 19.33
N GLY A 15 14.09 1.61 19.05
CA GLY A 15 15.08 1.24 20.06
C GLY A 15 16.21 0.35 19.52
N VAL A 16 17.13 -0.03 20.40
CA VAL A 16 18.27 -0.92 20.04
C VAL A 16 17.81 -2.37 19.84
N SER A 17 16.69 -2.77 20.44
CA SER A 17 16.14 -4.12 20.38
C SER A 17 14.63 -4.11 20.61
N LEU A 18 13.95 -5.22 20.27
CA LEU A 18 12.52 -5.43 20.48
C LEU A 18 12.24 -6.72 21.26
N LYS A 19 11.08 -6.82 21.92
CA LYS A 19 10.66 -8.01 22.69
C LYS A 19 10.06 -9.14 21.85
N MET A 20 9.87 -8.94 20.55
CA MET A 20 9.35 -9.97 19.67
C MET A 20 10.49 -10.91 19.23
N PRO A 21 10.42 -12.22 19.52
CA PRO A 21 11.35 -13.19 18.94
C PRO A 21 11.14 -13.32 17.44
N LYS A 22 12.08 -13.93 16.71
CA LYS A 22 11.94 -14.22 15.28
C LYS A 22 10.72 -15.13 15.05
N PRO A 23 9.62 -14.64 14.44
CA PRO A 23 8.38 -15.40 14.40
C PRO A 23 8.29 -16.39 13.21
N LEU A 24 9.16 -16.22 12.22
CA LEU A 24 9.15 -16.99 10.97
C LEU A 24 10.46 -17.76 10.79
N SER A 25 10.35 -19.00 10.34
CA SER A 25 11.42 -19.89 9.90
C SER A 25 11.01 -20.60 8.62
N ASP A 26 11.98 -21.02 7.79
CA ASP A 26 11.67 -21.79 6.58
C ASP A 26 10.97 -23.11 6.94
N GLY A 27 10.05 -23.57 6.09
CA GLY A 27 9.29 -24.82 6.30
C GLY A 27 8.28 -24.78 7.45
N GLN A 28 8.03 -23.62 8.07
CA GLN A 28 7.15 -23.51 9.24
C GLN A 28 5.66 -23.75 8.93
N VAL A 29 5.20 -23.45 7.71
CA VAL A 29 3.80 -23.60 7.29
C VAL A 29 3.75 -24.28 5.92
N THR A 30 2.83 -25.22 5.72
CA THR A 30 2.60 -25.83 4.41
C THR A 30 1.42 -25.15 3.72
N TYR A 31 1.67 -24.60 2.53
CA TYR A 31 0.63 -24.11 1.63
C TYR A 31 0.04 -25.24 0.78
N ASP A 32 -1.22 -25.10 0.38
CA ASP A 32 -1.97 -26.04 -0.46
C ASP A 32 -1.77 -25.80 -1.97
N ASP A 33 -1.24 -24.64 -2.35
CA ASP A 33 -1.00 -24.21 -3.72
C ASP A 33 0.42 -24.51 -4.25
N GLY A 34 1.28 -25.09 -3.40
CA GLY A 34 2.67 -25.39 -3.74
C GLY A 34 3.62 -24.19 -3.67
N ALA A 35 3.20 -23.05 -3.08
CA ALA A 35 4.06 -21.90 -2.90
C ALA A 35 5.34 -22.22 -2.09
N PRO A 36 6.47 -21.54 -2.37
CA PRO A 36 7.72 -21.77 -1.65
C PRO A 36 7.59 -21.56 -0.15
N GLN A 37 8.12 -22.50 0.63
CA GLN A 37 8.05 -22.49 2.09
C GLN A 37 9.24 -21.72 2.71
N THR A 38 9.45 -20.48 2.30
CA THR A 38 10.58 -19.63 2.73
C THR A 38 10.13 -18.45 3.57
N ILE A 39 11.00 -17.94 4.44
CA ILE A 39 10.77 -16.73 5.25
C ILE A 39 10.39 -15.54 4.36
N ASP A 40 11.02 -15.41 3.20
CA ASP A 40 10.77 -14.31 2.25
C ASP A 40 9.35 -14.40 1.67
N GLN A 41 8.91 -15.60 1.28
CA GLN A 41 7.53 -15.84 0.83
C GLN A 41 6.52 -15.56 1.96
N TYR A 42 6.72 -16.15 3.12
CA TYR A 42 5.85 -15.95 4.29
C TYR A 42 5.74 -14.47 4.69
N SER A 43 6.86 -13.73 4.65
CA SER A 43 6.90 -12.31 5.00
C SER A 43 6.08 -11.47 4.03
N ARG A 44 6.12 -11.78 2.73
CA ARG A 44 5.31 -11.10 1.71
C ARG A 44 3.83 -11.39 1.89
N ASP A 45 3.47 -12.65 2.11
CA ASP A 45 2.06 -13.07 2.18
C ASP A 45 1.37 -12.51 3.42
N VAL A 46 2.01 -12.59 4.59
CA VAL A 46 1.48 -11.98 5.82
C VAL A 46 1.40 -10.47 5.69
N SER A 47 2.38 -9.82 5.07
CA SER A 47 2.34 -8.36 4.88
C SER A 47 1.22 -7.95 3.91
N ALA A 48 0.97 -8.73 2.85
CA ALA A 48 -0.14 -8.52 1.93
C ALA A 48 -1.49 -8.68 2.64
N PHE A 49 -1.63 -9.73 3.47
CA PHE A 49 -2.82 -9.93 4.30
C PHE A 49 -3.04 -8.77 5.29
N LEU A 50 -1.98 -8.30 5.97
CA LEU A 50 -2.07 -7.16 6.89
C LEU A 50 -2.43 -5.86 6.16
N ALA A 51 -1.91 -5.66 4.94
CA ALA A 51 -2.28 -4.51 4.11
C ALA A 51 -3.77 -4.55 3.72
N TRP A 52 -4.28 -5.73 3.35
CA TRP A 52 -5.71 -5.92 3.11
C TRP A 52 -6.55 -5.73 4.39
N ALA A 53 -6.11 -6.27 5.52
CA ALA A 53 -6.83 -6.16 6.79
C ALA A 53 -6.91 -4.70 7.28
N ALA A 54 -5.85 -3.92 7.03
CA ALA A 54 -5.84 -2.48 7.29
C ALA A 54 -6.74 -1.69 6.33
N GLU A 55 -6.91 -2.18 5.10
CA GLU A 55 -7.69 -1.50 4.07
C GLU A 55 -8.49 -2.45 3.16
N PRO A 56 -9.62 -2.99 3.63
CA PRO A 56 -10.37 -4.02 2.90
C PRO A 56 -11.07 -3.49 1.64
N HIS A 57 -11.29 -2.18 1.54
CA HIS A 57 -11.96 -1.52 0.41
C HIS A 57 -11.00 -0.94 -0.63
N MET A 58 -9.72 -1.32 -0.59
CA MET A 58 -8.68 -0.74 -1.45
C MET A 58 -9.00 -0.85 -2.94
N GLU A 59 -9.48 -2.01 -3.38
CA GLU A 59 -9.79 -2.25 -4.78
C GLU A 59 -10.98 -1.41 -5.26
N ASP A 60 -12.06 -1.33 -4.47
CA ASP A 60 -13.21 -0.49 -4.78
C ASP A 60 -12.86 1.00 -4.77
N ARG A 61 -12.00 1.43 -3.82
CA ARG A 61 -11.49 2.80 -3.76
C ARG A 61 -10.68 3.14 -5.00
N LYS A 62 -9.74 2.28 -5.42
CA LYS A 62 -8.92 2.48 -6.62
C LYS A 62 -9.77 2.48 -7.90
N LYS A 63 -10.71 1.53 -8.02
CA LYS A 63 -11.63 1.44 -9.17
C LYS A 63 -12.51 2.69 -9.30
N THR A 64 -13.05 3.18 -8.18
CA THR A 64 -13.84 4.41 -8.15
C THR A 64 -12.97 5.63 -8.46
N GLY A 65 -11.80 5.72 -7.83
CA GLY A 65 -10.83 6.80 -8.07
C GLY A 65 -10.44 6.92 -9.54
N PHE A 66 -10.18 5.80 -10.22
CA PHE A 66 -9.86 5.81 -11.65
C PHE A 66 -11.00 6.41 -12.50
N ARG A 67 -12.25 6.01 -12.25
CA ARG A 67 -13.42 6.58 -12.94
C ARG A 67 -13.55 8.08 -12.70
N VAL A 68 -13.32 8.53 -11.47
CA VAL A 68 -13.36 9.94 -11.09
C VAL A 68 -12.26 10.73 -11.82
N LEU A 69 -11.04 10.21 -11.91
CA LEU A 69 -9.94 10.87 -12.63
C LEU A 69 -10.25 11.04 -14.12
N VAL A 70 -10.80 10.02 -14.77
CA VAL A 70 -11.23 10.10 -16.18
C VAL A 70 -12.33 11.15 -16.34
N PHE A 71 -13.34 11.15 -15.46
CA PHE A 71 -14.39 12.16 -15.47
C PHE A 71 -13.84 13.57 -15.30
N LEU A 72 -12.95 13.80 -14.34
CA LEU A 72 -12.37 15.11 -14.06
C LEU A 72 -11.48 15.61 -15.22
N LEU A 73 -10.80 14.72 -15.92
CA LEU A 73 -10.02 15.10 -17.11
C LEU A 73 -10.94 15.63 -18.22
N LEU A 74 -12.02 14.89 -18.53
CA LEU A 74 -12.99 15.31 -19.54
C LEU A 74 -13.72 16.59 -19.12
N PHE A 75 -14.22 16.62 -17.88
CA PHE A 75 -14.92 17.78 -17.33
C PHE A 75 -14.01 19.00 -17.28
N GLY A 76 -12.76 18.86 -16.85
CA GLY A 76 -11.76 19.91 -16.83
C GLY A 76 -11.46 20.46 -18.22
N ALA A 77 -11.34 19.60 -19.23
CA ALA A 77 -11.18 20.03 -20.62
C ALA A 77 -12.38 20.83 -21.11
N LEU A 78 -13.61 20.36 -20.84
CA LEU A 78 -14.83 21.07 -21.23
C LEU A 78 -14.95 22.44 -20.54
N VAL A 79 -14.69 22.51 -19.24
CA VAL A 79 -14.69 23.76 -18.47
C VAL A 79 -13.63 24.72 -19.02
N TYR A 80 -12.43 24.23 -19.32
CA TYR A 80 -11.37 25.05 -19.89
C TYR A 80 -11.75 25.62 -21.27
N LEU A 81 -12.28 24.80 -22.17
CA LEU A 81 -12.74 25.23 -23.49
C LEU A 81 -13.89 26.24 -23.37
N THR A 82 -14.83 26.00 -22.46
CA THR A 82 -15.94 26.92 -22.18
C THR A 82 -15.42 28.26 -21.65
N LYS A 83 -14.47 28.24 -20.70
CA LYS A 83 -13.81 29.43 -20.19
C LYS A 83 -13.11 30.21 -21.30
N ARG A 84 -12.39 29.53 -22.21
CA ARG A 84 -11.75 30.20 -23.35
C ARG A 84 -12.77 30.89 -24.25
N LYS A 85 -13.87 30.22 -24.58
CA LYS A 85 -14.90 30.75 -25.48
C LYS A 85 -15.66 31.94 -24.88
N VAL A 86 -16.04 31.85 -23.60
CA VAL A 86 -16.80 32.93 -22.92
C VAL A 86 -15.97 34.20 -22.77
N TRP A 87 -14.67 34.05 -22.50
CA TRP A 87 -13.78 35.18 -22.22
C TRP A 87 -12.99 35.67 -23.44
N GLU A 88 -13.31 35.18 -24.65
CA GLU A 88 -12.60 35.54 -25.88
C GLU A 88 -12.75 37.03 -26.23
N GLY A 89 -13.90 37.64 -25.91
CA GLY A 89 -14.21 39.04 -26.22
C GLY A 89 -13.93 40.04 -25.10
N VAL A 90 -13.33 39.60 -23.98
CA VAL A 90 -13.05 40.49 -22.84
C VAL A 90 -11.60 40.96 -22.93
N ALA A 91 -11.39 42.28 -23.02
CA ALA A 91 -10.05 42.86 -23.01
C ALA A 91 -9.28 42.43 -21.76
N HIS A 92 -8.04 41.97 -21.96
CA HIS A 92 -7.13 41.57 -20.89
C HIS A 92 -6.44 42.77 -20.25
#